data_AF-A0A0M1JI36-F1
#
_entry.id   AF-A0A0M1JI36-F1
#
_cell.length_a   1.000
_cell.length_b   1.000
_cell.length_c   1.000
_cell.angle_alpha   90.00
_cell.angle_beta   90.00
_cell.angle_gamma   90.00
#
_symmetry.space_group_name_H-M   'P 1'
#
loop_
_entity.id
_entity.type
_entity.pdbx_description
1 polymer ?
#
loop_
_entity_poly.entity_id
_entity_poly.type
_entity_poly.pdbx_seq_one_letter_code
_entity_poly.pdbx_strand_id
1 'polypeptide(L)'
;MQLILEAIYASSLLQTVALLMLLLALVDFVTFLIPKIQHIDCKGLLASLGLLGTFWGIFSGLMEFDATNIQASVPKLLNGLKFAFLSSILGMLLATILSLLQMGIKALGDISQQSTISQTPDELAVIVAKEIKTELIQGFQLLASYLQKQNTQSKQSLDDIQKTLQEQNTQSKQSLDGIQKTLQNIYWVLYENRRRFLKLGAHGEELAVNAEEWAAIQDNDSGLIWEHKLHSGLQDAKQRLTWKKPVQDYVQTLNQQKLAGFSDWRLPTADEMRTIISNKGIDQRFFGTLDDPDQSYPFIFVASTEQKKSDQGVVISKKTGATKPGKKAHILLVRTGETG
;
A
#
# COMPACT_ATOMS: atom_id res chain seq x y z
N MET A 1 -5.57 36.70 1.57
CA MET A 1 -5.64 37.87 0.66
C MET A 1 -4.86 37.64 -0.63
N GLN A 2 -3.58 37.25 -0.57
CA GLN A 2 -2.72 36.98 -1.73
C GLN A 2 -3.28 35.92 -2.71
N LEU A 3 -3.78 34.79 -2.19
CA LEU A 3 -4.45 33.73 -2.97
C LEU A 3 -5.73 34.17 -3.71
N ILE A 4 -6.48 35.12 -3.15
CA ILE A 4 -7.72 35.62 -3.74
C ILE A 4 -7.39 36.62 -4.86
N LEU A 5 -6.37 37.47 -4.67
CA LEU A 5 -5.89 38.35 -5.73
C LEU A 5 -5.37 37.52 -6.92
N GLU A 6 -4.52 36.52 -6.68
CA GLU A 6 -4.01 35.65 -7.77
C GLU A 6 -5.15 34.95 -8.53
N ALA A 7 -6.19 34.48 -7.83
CA ALA A 7 -7.36 33.87 -8.46
C ALA A 7 -8.21 34.87 -9.27
N ILE A 8 -8.31 36.13 -8.82
CA ILE A 8 -8.98 37.21 -9.58
C ILE A 8 -8.17 37.60 -10.82
N TYR A 9 -6.84 37.57 -10.75
CA TYR A 9 -5.96 37.88 -11.90
C TYR A 9 -5.84 36.74 -12.93
N ALA A 10 -6.27 35.53 -12.59
CA ALA A 10 -6.12 34.36 -13.44
C ALA A 10 -7.09 34.30 -14.65
N SER A 11 -8.18 35.08 -14.65
CA SER A 11 -9.13 35.09 -15.78
C SER A 11 -9.64 36.50 -16.09
N SER A 12 -9.42 36.95 -17.33
CA SER A 12 -9.87 38.27 -17.83
C SER A 12 -11.39 38.43 -17.72
N LEU A 13 -12.14 37.33 -17.91
CA LEU A 13 -13.59 37.31 -17.75
C LEU A 13 -14.02 37.63 -16.31
N LEU A 14 -13.37 37.03 -15.30
CA LEU A 14 -13.75 37.29 -13.90
C LEU A 14 -13.49 38.74 -13.51
N GLN A 15 -12.40 39.32 -14.01
CA GLN A 15 -12.11 40.75 -13.80
C GLN A 15 -13.21 41.64 -14.37
N THR A 16 -13.66 41.39 -15.61
CA THR A 16 -14.73 42.19 -16.21
C THR A 16 -16.05 42.09 -15.43
N VAL A 17 -16.43 40.89 -15.00
CA VAL A 17 -17.65 40.65 -14.24
C VAL A 17 -17.53 41.25 -12.82
N ALA A 18 -16.37 41.15 -12.19
CA ALA A 18 -16.09 41.76 -10.89
C ALA A 18 -16.13 43.29 -10.94
N LEU A 19 -15.55 43.90 -11.98
CA LEU A 19 -15.59 45.35 -12.19
C LEU A 19 -17.02 45.84 -12.44
N LEU A 20 -17.81 45.09 -13.21
CA LEU A 20 -19.22 45.39 -13.43
C LEU A 20 -20.01 45.32 -12.10
N MET A 21 -19.81 44.27 -11.30
CA MET A 21 -20.42 44.15 -9.97
C MET A 21 -20.00 45.30 -9.04
N LEU A 22 -18.73 45.69 -9.05
CA LEU A 22 -18.24 46.79 -8.23
C LEU A 22 -18.83 48.13 -8.68
N LEU A 23 -18.96 48.35 -9.99
CA LEU A 23 -19.62 49.53 -10.55
C LEU A 23 -21.09 49.61 -10.11
N LEU A 24 -21.83 48.50 -10.21
CA LEU A 24 -23.22 48.44 -9.76
C LEU A 24 -23.35 48.67 -8.24
N ALA A 25 -22.44 48.10 -7.45
CA ALA A 25 -22.38 48.32 -6.01
C ALA A 25 -22.09 49.78 -5.65
N LEU A 26 -21.22 50.45 -6.41
CA LEU A 26 -20.91 51.87 -6.24
C LEU A 26 -22.10 52.74 -6.62
N VAL A 27 -22.79 52.44 -7.73
CA VAL A 27 -24.00 53.16 -8.14
C VAL A 27 -25.09 53.05 -7.07
N ASP A 28 -25.32 51.86 -6.53
CA ASP A 28 -26.27 51.62 -5.43
C ASP A 28 -25.90 52.46 -4.18
N PHE A 29 -24.64 52.43 -3.77
CA PHE A 29 -24.15 53.18 -2.62
C PHE A 29 -24.22 54.71 -2.81
N VAL A 30 -23.77 55.22 -3.96
CA VAL A 30 -23.78 56.66 -4.27
C VAL A 30 -25.22 57.18 -4.38
N THR A 31 -26.11 56.43 -5.03
CA THR A 31 -27.52 56.82 -5.16
C THR A 31 -28.22 56.79 -3.80
N PHE A 32 -27.79 55.93 -2.86
CA PHE A 32 -28.27 55.95 -1.48
C PHE A 32 -27.79 57.18 -0.68
N LEU A 33 -26.55 57.63 -0.88
CA LEU A 33 -25.99 58.79 -0.15
C LEU A 33 -26.50 60.14 -0.64
N ILE A 34 -27.00 60.25 -1.89
CA ILE A 34 -27.45 61.52 -2.48
C ILE A 34 -28.98 61.67 -2.32
N PRO A 35 -29.48 62.57 -1.45
CA PRO A 35 -30.91 62.66 -1.12
C PRO A 35 -31.81 63.15 -2.27
N LYS A 36 -31.23 63.69 -3.35
CA LYS A 36 -31.96 64.28 -4.49
C LYS A 36 -32.22 63.31 -5.65
N ILE A 37 -31.69 62.08 -5.59
CA ILE A 37 -31.84 61.09 -6.67
C ILE A 37 -32.68 59.92 -6.13
N GLN A 38 -33.57 59.36 -6.95
CA GLN A 38 -34.32 58.15 -6.59
C GLN A 38 -33.36 56.97 -6.42
N HIS A 39 -33.37 56.34 -5.24
CA HIS A 39 -32.50 55.21 -4.92
C HIS A 39 -32.74 54.02 -5.86
N ILE A 40 -31.67 53.55 -6.51
CA ILE A 40 -31.67 52.35 -7.35
C ILE A 40 -31.10 51.21 -6.50
N ASP A 41 -31.95 50.26 -6.08
CA ASP A 41 -31.51 49.07 -5.33
C ASP A 41 -30.98 48.00 -6.29
N CYS A 42 -29.66 47.80 -6.29
CA CYS A 42 -28.98 46.80 -7.11
C CYS A 42 -28.55 45.55 -6.33
N LYS A 43 -28.93 45.39 -5.05
CA LYS A 43 -28.50 44.25 -4.22
C LYS A 43 -28.97 42.93 -4.80
N GLY A 44 -30.24 42.87 -5.25
CA GLY A 44 -30.81 41.70 -5.90
C GLY A 44 -30.11 41.38 -7.23
N LEU A 45 -29.77 42.41 -8.00
CA LEU A 45 -29.05 42.27 -9.26
C LEU A 45 -27.63 41.75 -9.04
N LEU A 46 -26.90 42.24 -8.04
CA LEU A 46 -25.56 41.78 -7.67
C LEU A 46 -25.55 40.30 -7.27
N ALA A 47 -26.50 39.87 -6.45
CA ALA A 47 -26.65 38.46 -6.07
C ALA A 47 -27.01 37.58 -7.29
N SER A 48 -27.92 38.05 -8.14
CA SER A 48 -28.31 37.32 -9.36
C SER A 48 -27.18 37.22 -10.39
N LEU A 49 -26.33 38.24 -10.51
CA LEU A 49 -25.17 38.23 -11.40
C LEU A 49 -24.07 37.30 -10.89
N GLY A 50 -23.91 37.20 -9.56
CA GLY A 50 -23.06 36.19 -8.92
C GLY A 50 -23.52 34.76 -9.21
N LEU A 51 -24.83 34.52 -9.15
CA LEU A 51 -25.46 33.24 -9.53
C LEU A 51 -25.36 32.97 -11.04
N LEU A 52 -25.47 33.98 -11.90
CA LEU A 52 -25.23 33.79 -13.34
C LEU A 52 -23.79 33.32 -13.61
N GLY A 53 -22.83 33.90 -12.89
CA GLY A 53 -21.43 33.50 -12.96
C GLY A 53 -21.18 32.05 -12.55
N THR A 54 -21.93 31.50 -11.58
CA THR A 54 -21.79 30.08 -11.21
C THR A 54 -22.21 29.16 -12.35
N PHE A 55 -23.36 29.44 -12.96
CA PHE A 55 -23.85 28.67 -14.11
C PHE A 55 -22.88 28.75 -15.29
N TRP A 56 -22.36 29.94 -15.58
CA TRP A 56 -21.40 30.13 -16.66
C TRP A 56 -20.07 29.41 -16.43
N GLY A 57 -19.54 29.47 -15.19
CA GLY A 57 -18.27 28.81 -14.84
C GLY A 57 -18.35 27.29 -14.92
N ILE A 58 -19.43 26.70 -14.40
CA ILE A 58 -19.66 25.25 -14.49
C ILE A 58 -19.84 24.85 -15.97
N PHE A 59 -20.63 25.60 -16.74
CA PHE A 59 -20.83 25.34 -18.17
C PHE A 59 -19.52 25.36 -18.95
N SER A 60 -18.67 26.38 -18.74
CA SER A 60 -17.36 26.46 -19.39
C SER A 60 -16.44 25.31 -18.97
N GLY A 61 -16.48 24.87 -17.71
CA GLY A 61 -15.69 23.74 -17.23
C GLY A 61 -16.13 22.39 -17.81
N LEU A 62 -17.41 22.23 -18.11
CA LEU A 62 -17.97 21.02 -18.72
C LEU A 62 -17.81 20.98 -20.25
N MET A 63 -17.84 22.12 -20.92
CA MET A 63 -17.65 22.22 -22.38
C MET A 63 -16.28 21.70 -22.84
N GLU A 64 -15.26 21.84 -22.00
CA GLU A 64 -13.90 21.38 -22.28
C GLU A 64 -13.58 19.99 -21.68
N PHE A 65 -14.56 19.35 -21.05
CA PHE A 65 -14.36 18.07 -20.38
C PHE A 65 -14.48 16.91 -21.37
N ASP A 66 -13.37 16.18 -21.55
CA ASP A 66 -13.33 14.94 -22.30
C ASP A 66 -13.33 13.74 -21.36
N ALA A 67 -14.39 12.93 -21.43
CA ALA A 67 -14.56 11.73 -20.61
C ALA A 67 -13.56 10.62 -20.97
N THR A 68 -12.94 10.67 -22.15
CA THR A 68 -11.93 9.69 -22.59
C THR A 68 -10.52 10.04 -22.09
N ASN A 69 -10.28 11.30 -21.73
CA ASN A 69 -9.00 11.77 -21.19
C ASN A 69 -9.21 12.62 -19.93
N ILE A 70 -9.49 11.93 -18.82
CA ILE A 70 -9.80 12.55 -17.53
C ILE A 70 -8.61 13.36 -17.00
N GLN A 71 -7.38 12.87 -17.16
CA GLN A 71 -6.18 13.50 -16.60
C GLN A 71 -5.93 14.91 -17.19
N ALA A 72 -6.20 15.11 -18.48
CA ALA A 72 -6.10 16.43 -19.13
C ALA A 72 -7.33 17.32 -18.86
N SER A 73 -8.48 16.72 -18.58
CA SER A 73 -9.77 17.42 -18.42
C SER A 73 -10.03 17.91 -17.00
N VAL A 74 -9.53 17.21 -15.97
CA VAL A 74 -9.73 17.59 -14.55
C VAL A 74 -9.19 18.99 -14.23
N PRO A 75 -7.96 19.38 -14.65
CA PRO A 75 -7.46 20.72 -14.37
C PRO A 75 -8.31 21.85 -14.98
N LYS A 76 -8.89 21.62 -16.18
CA LYS A 76 -9.75 22.59 -16.86
C LYS A 76 -11.11 22.74 -16.17
N LEU A 77 -11.72 21.61 -15.78
CA LEU A 77 -12.94 21.60 -14.99
C LEU A 77 -12.76 22.34 -13.66
N LEU A 78 -11.62 22.13 -12.99
CA LEU A 78 -11.29 22.83 -11.75
C LEU A 78 -11.16 24.34 -11.93
N ASN A 79 -10.68 24.82 -13.07
CA ASN A 79 -10.62 26.26 -13.36
C ASN A 79 -12.02 26.86 -13.58
N GLY A 80 -12.91 26.17 -14.30
CA GLY A 80 -14.31 26.58 -14.44
C GLY A 80 -15.06 26.61 -13.10
N LEU A 81 -14.80 25.61 -12.25
CA LEU A 81 -15.37 25.55 -10.90
C LEU A 81 -14.86 26.66 -9.98
N LYS A 82 -13.56 26.99 -10.04
CA LYS A 82 -12.98 28.12 -9.29
C LYS A 82 -13.63 29.45 -9.68
N PHE A 83 -13.84 29.69 -10.98
CA PHE A 83 -14.56 30.87 -11.47
C PHE A 83 -15.98 30.93 -10.88
N ALA A 84 -16.72 29.83 -10.96
CA ALA A 84 -18.09 29.74 -10.47
C ALA A 84 -18.20 30.09 -8.98
N PHE A 85 -17.36 29.51 -8.13
CA PHE A 85 -17.38 29.81 -6.69
C PHE A 85 -17.02 31.27 -6.41
N LEU A 86 -16.00 31.80 -7.08
CA LEU A 86 -15.50 33.14 -6.79
C LEU A 86 -16.47 34.23 -7.23
N SER A 87 -17.16 34.06 -8.37
CA SER A 87 -18.20 35.01 -8.82
C SER A 87 -19.39 35.05 -7.86
N SER A 88 -19.80 33.90 -7.33
CA SER A 88 -20.92 33.79 -6.38
C SER A 88 -20.61 34.46 -5.05
N ILE A 89 -19.44 34.13 -4.50
CA ILE A 89 -18.96 34.69 -3.23
C ILE A 89 -18.86 36.21 -3.36
N LEU A 90 -18.31 36.72 -4.47
CA LEU A 90 -18.19 38.16 -4.69
C LEU A 90 -19.56 38.86 -4.77
N GLY A 91 -20.50 38.31 -5.55
CA GLY A 91 -21.83 38.90 -5.71
C GLY A 91 -22.65 38.93 -4.42
N MET A 92 -22.62 37.83 -3.66
CA MET A 92 -23.32 37.75 -2.36
C MET A 92 -22.63 38.60 -1.28
N LEU A 93 -21.29 38.64 -1.24
CA LEU A 93 -20.57 39.50 -0.29
C LEU A 93 -20.83 40.97 -0.54
N LEU A 94 -20.79 41.42 -1.81
CA LEU A 94 -21.09 42.81 -2.14
C LEU A 94 -22.53 43.19 -1.76
N ALA A 95 -23.52 42.34 -2.08
CA ALA A 95 -24.92 42.60 -1.71
C ALA A 95 -25.14 42.65 -0.19
N THR A 96 -24.51 41.74 0.56
CA THR A 96 -24.64 41.68 2.03
C THR A 96 -23.92 42.85 2.72
N ILE A 97 -22.72 43.22 2.26
CA ILE A 97 -21.99 44.39 2.78
C ILE A 97 -22.80 45.67 2.54
N LEU A 98 -23.38 45.86 1.35
CA LEU A 98 -24.25 47.01 1.06
C LEU A 98 -25.48 47.01 1.98
N SER A 99 -26.11 45.85 2.20
CA SER A 99 -27.26 45.75 3.09
C SER A 99 -26.92 46.11 4.54
N LEU A 100 -25.73 45.74 5.03
CA LEU A 100 -25.27 46.07 6.38
C LEU A 100 -24.93 47.55 6.53
N LEU A 101 -24.21 48.12 5.57
CA LEU A 101 -23.81 49.53 5.58
C LEU A 101 -25.03 50.45 5.53
N GLN A 102 -25.99 50.17 4.63
CA GLN A 102 -27.21 50.98 4.52
C GLN A 102 -28.07 50.91 5.77
N MET A 103 -28.18 49.73 6.40
CA MET A 103 -28.92 49.56 7.64
C MET A 103 -28.28 50.32 8.81
N GLY A 104 -26.93 50.32 8.90
CA GLY A 104 -26.20 51.08 9.92
C GLY A 104 -26.34 52.60 9.77
N ILE A 105 -26.28 53.12 8.54
CA ILE A 105 -26.46 54.56 8.27
C ILE A 105 -27.89 55.00 8.59
N LYS A 106 -28.90 54.18 8.25
CA LYS A 106 -30.31 54.47 8.57
C LYS A 106 -30.57 54.47 10.08
N ALA A 107 -30.03 53.49 10.81
CA ALA A 107 -30.14 53.42 12.27
C ALA A 107 -29.50 54.62 12.99
N LEU A 108 -28.37 55.13 12.48
CA LEU A 108 -27.72 56.35 13.00
C LEU A 108 -28.54 57.61 12.70
N GLY A 109 -29.24 57.66 11.57
CA GLY A 109 -30.17 58.75 11.24
C GLY A 109 -31.35 58.81 12.20
N ASP A 110 -31.96 57.66 12.53
CA ASP A 110 -33.14 57.58 13.39
C ASP A 110 -32.82 57.90 14.87
N ILE A 111 -31.62 57.55 15.36
CA ILE A 111 -31.18 57.84 16.74
C ILE A 111 -31.07 59.36 17.01
N SER A 112 -30.87 60.18 15.98
CA SER A 112 -30.73 61.63 16.15
C SER A 112 -32.06 62.39 16.36
N GLN A 113 -33.23 61.74 16.20
CA GLN A 113 -34.54 62.40 16.29
C GLN A 113 -35.29 62.21 17.62
N GLN A 114 -34.78 61.44 18.58
CA GLN A 114 -35.54 61.07 19.79
C GLN A 114 -34.91 61.62 21.08
N SER A 115 -35.02 62.93 21.29
CA SER A 115 -34.76 63.54 22.61
C SER A 115 -35.77 64.66 22.91
N THR A 116 -36.91 64.32 23.51
CA THR A 116 -37.69 65.24 24.35
C THR A 116 -38.50 64.48 25.42
N ILE A 117 -38.40 64.99 26.67
CA ILE A 117 -39.35 64.90 27.82
C ILE A 117 -39.12 63.82 28.94
N SER A 118 -38.44 64.28 30.01
CA SER A 118 -38.80 64.34 31.46
C SER A 118 -38.77 63.16 32.49
N GLN A 119 -37.90 63.34 33.51
CA GLN A 119 -38.05 63.34 35.00
C GLN A 119 -38.34 62.06 35.86
N THR A 120 -37.30 61.64 36.65
CA THR A 120 -37.07 60.88 37.94
C THR A 120 -38.21 60.23 38.78
N PRO A 121 -37.99 59.07 39.48
CA PRO A 121 -37.16 58.97 40.71
C PRO A 121 -36.09 57.84 40.70
N ASP A 122 -34.83 58.22 40.97
CA ASP A 122 -33.61 57.46 40.69
C ASP A 122 -33.17 56.42 41.76
N GLU A 123 -33.65 56.43 43.00
CA GLU A 123 -32.96 55.68 44.07
C GLU A 123 -33.30 54.18 44.12
N LEU A 124 -34.58 53.80 43.98
CA LEU A 124 -35.00 52.39 43.88
C LEU A 124 -34.58 51.75 42.55
N ALA A 125 -34.61 52.52 41.47
CA ALA A 125 -34.13 52.07 40.16
C ALA A 125 -32.62 51.78 40.20
N VAL A 126 -31.84 52.61 40.91
CA VAL A 126 -30.40 52.40 41.09
C VAL A 126 -30.10 51.18 41.98
N ILE A 127 -30.84 50.97 43.07
CA ILE A 127 -30.66 49.78 43.93
C ILE A 127 -31.01 48.49 43.18
N VAL A 128 -32.16 48.46 42.50
CA VAL A 128 -32.61 47.31 41.71
C VAL A 128 -31.65 47.06 40.54
N ALA A 129 -31.19 48.10 39.83
CA ALA A 129 -30.20 47.95 38.77
C ALA A 129 -28.85 47.44 39.30
N LYS A 130 -28.44 47.85 40.51
CA LYS A 130 -27.20 47.37 41.15
C LYS A 130 -27.30 45.90 41.56
N GLU A 131 -28.45 45.48 42.07
CA GLU A 131 -28.69 44.10 42.51
C GLU A 131 -28.82 43.16 41.31
N ILE A 132 -29.58 43.56 40.28
CA ILE A 132 -29.65 42.84 38.99
C ILE A 132 -28.27 42.75 38.36
N LYS A 133 -27.50 43.85 38.32
CA LYS A 133 -26.14 43.84 37.77
C LYS A 133 -25.23 42.87 38.54
N THR A 134 -25.37 42.78 39.86
CA THR A 134 -24.56 41.90 40.70
C THR A 134 -24.88 40.42 40.44
N GLU A 135 -26.16 40.06 40.44
CA GLU A 135 -26.62 38.70 40.10
C GLU A 135 -26.25 38.31 38.66
N LEU A 136 -26.40 39.24 37.71
CA LEU A 136 -26.02 39.03 36.31
C LEU A 136 -24.50 38.78 36.19
N ILE A 137 -23.67 39.56 36.89
CA ILE A 137 -22.21 39.38 36.90
C ILE A 137 -21.84 38.02 37.50
N GLN A 138 -22.47 37.61 38.60
CA GLN A 138 -22.22 36.30 39.21
C GLN A 138 -22.62 35.15 38.26
N GLY A 139 -23.78 35.25 37.62
CA GLY A 139 -24.23 34.29 36.60
C GLY A 139 -23.27 34.19 35.42
N PHE A 140 -22.76 35.31 34.92
CA PHE A 140 -21.74 35.33 33.86
C PHE A 140 -20.42 34.73 34.30
N GLN A 141 -19.97 35.00 35.53
CA GLN A 141 -18.75 34.40 36.08
C GLN A 141 -18.88 32.87 36.23
N LEU A 142 -20.04 32.38 36.68
CA LEU A 142 -20.30 30.96 36.81
C LEU A 142 -20.33 30.27 35.44
N LEU A 143 -21.00 30.88 34.45
CA LEU A 143 -20.99 30.39 33.07
C LEU A 143 -19.57 30.37 32.48
N ALA A 144 -18.79 31.42 32.68
CA ALA A 144 -17.40 31.49 32.22
C ALA A 144 -16.55 30.36 32.84
N SER A 145 -16.74 30.09 34.14
CA SER A 145 -16.04 28.99 34.83
C SER A 145 -16.44 27.61 34.29
N TYR A 146 -17.71 27.41 33.95
CA TYR A 146 -18.21 26.17 33.35
C TYR A 146 -17.62 25.94 31.96
N LEU A 147 -17.67 26.97 31.10
CA LEU A 147 -17.09 26.92 29.75
C LEU A 147 -15.57 26.68 29.81
N GLN A 148 -14.86 27.32 30.75
CA GLN A 148 -13.44 27.12 30.93
C GLN A 148 -13.12 25.69 31.40
N LYS A 149 -13.93 25.13 32.30
CA LYS A 149 -13.78 23.75 32.76
C LYS A 149 -14.00 22.76 31.62
N GLN A 150 -15.06 22.94 30.83
CA GLN A 150 -15.35 22.09 29.67
C GLN A 150 -14.24 22.18 28.60
N ASN A 151 -13.73 23.38 28.33
CA ASN A 151 -12.60 23.58 27.42
C ASN A 151 -11.33 22.91 27.94
N THR A 152 -11.03 23.00 29.24
CA THR A 152 -9.87 22.34 29.85
C THR A 152 -9.98 20.82 29.77
N GLN A 153 -11.15 20.26 30.09
CA GLN A 153 -11.40 18.83 30.00
C GLN A 153 -11.31 18.32 28.55
N SER A 154 -11.82 19.10 27.60
CA SER A 154 -11.72 18.77 26.17
C SER A 154 -10.27 18.77 25.70
N LYS A 155 -9.45 19.75 26.13
CA LYS A 155 -8.02 19.79 25.83
C LYS A 155 -7.27 18.58 26.39
N GLN A 156 -7.53 18.23 27.65
CA GLN A 156 -6.93 17.06 28.28
C GLN A 156 -7.28 15.77 27.52
N SER A 157 -8.55 15.59 27.14
CA SER A 157 -8.96 14.43 26.35
C SER A 157 -8.27 14.39 24.98
N LEU A 158 -8.05 15.54 24.33
CA LEU A 158 -7.32 15.60 23.06
C LEU A 158 -5.84 15.22 23.24
N ASP A 159 -5.20 15.69 24.30
CA ASP A 159 -3.81 15.34 24.62
C ASP A 159 -3.65 13.84 24.91
N ASP A 160 -4.58 13.26 25.68
CA ASP A 160 -4.60 11.83 25.97
C ASP A 160 -4.79 11.00 24.69
N ILE A 161 -5.73 11.40 23.83
CA ILE A 161 -5.93 10.76 22.52
C ILE A 161 -4.66 10.85 21.68
N GLN A 162 -4.03 12.02 21.62
CA GLN A 162 -2.80 12.21 20.86
C GLN A 162 -1.68 11.30 21.37
N LYS A 163 -1.54 11.18 22.70
CA LYS A 163 -0.56 10.30 23.32
C LYS A 163 -0.83 8.83 23.00
N THR A 164 -2.07 8.37 23.17
CA THR A 164 -2.46 6.99 22.83
C THR A 164 -2.21 6.69 21.34
N LEU A 165 -2.52 7.62 20.44
CA LEU A 165 -2.24 7.47 19.01
C LEU A 165 -0.73 7.39 18.73
N GLN A 166 0.09 8.20 19.41
CA GLN A 166 1.54 8.14 19.27
C GLN A 166 2.12 6.82 19.80
N GLU A 167 1.61 6.32 20.93
CA GLU A 167 1.99 5.03 21.50
C GLU A 167 1.62 3.88 20.56
N GLN A 168 0.39 3.86 20.04
CA GLN A 168 -0.05 2.87 19.06
C GLN A 168 0.80 2.91 17.79
N ASN A 169 1.07 4.10 17.23
CA ASN A 169 1.93 4.26 16.06
C ASN A 169 3.36 3.75 16.32
N THR A 170 3.90 4.01 17.52
CA THR A 170 5.23 3.52 17.91
C THR A 170 5.25 2.00 18.02
N GLN A 171 4.21 1.41 18.62
CA GLN A 171 4.06 -0.05 18.71
C GLN A 171 3.92 -0.69 17.33
N SER A 172 3.12 -0.11 16.43
CA SER A 172 3.01 -0.58 15.04
C SER A 172 4.33 -0.47 14.30
N LYS A 173 5.12 0.59 14.50
CA LYS A 173 6.45 0.71 13.89
C LYS A 173 7.42 -0.36 14.39
N GLN A 174 7.38 -0.68 15.70
CA GLN A 174 8.21 -1.73 16.27
C GLN A 174 7.83 -3.12 15.74
N SER A 175 6.52 -3.42 15.60
CA SER A 175 6.09 -4.69 15.03
C SER A 175 6.49 -4.81 13.55
N LEU A 176 6.41 -3.73 12.78
CA LEU A 176 6.89 -3.69 11.39
C LEU A 176 8.41 -3.96 11.30
N ASP A 177 9.22 -3.38 12.18
CA ASP A 177 10.67 -3.67 12.24
C ASP A 177 10.96 -5.14 12.58
N GLY A 178 10.20 -5.72 13.52
CA GLY A 178 10.29 -7.14 13.87
C GLY A 178 9.94 -8.06 12.69
N ILE A 179 8.89 -7.72 11.94
CA ILE A 179 8.50 -8.44 10.72
C ILE A 179 9.61 -8.31 9.67
N GLN A 180 10.13 -7.11 9.44
CA GLN A 180 11.20 -6.87 8.46
C GLN A 180 12.45 -7.70 8.77
N LYS A 181 12.89 -7.76 10.03
CA LYS A 181 14.02 -8.60 10.46
C LYS A 181 13.76 -10.08 10.23
N THR A 182 12.55 -10.55 10.54
CA THR A 182 12.15 -11.94 10.31
C THR A 182 12.19 -12.28 8.81
N LEU A 183 11.68 -11.39 7.96
CA LEU A 183 11.74 -11.55 6.50
C LEU A 183 13.19 -11.60 6.00
N GLN A 184 14.07 -10.75 6.53
CA GLN A 184 15.49 -10.76 6.16
C GLN A 184 16.18 -12.08 6.57
N ASN A 185 15.88 -12.59 7.76
CA ASN A 185 16.40 -13.87 8.22
C ASN A 185 15.91 -15.03 7.36
N ILE A 186 14.61 -15.05 7.02
CA ILE A 186 14.04 -16.07 6.12
C ILE A 186 14.69 -15.98 4.74
N TYR A 187 14.88 -14.77 4.20
CA TYR A 187 15.59 -14.58 2.93
C TYR A 187 16.98 -15.22 2.99
N TRP A 188 17.75 -14.97 4.04
CA TRP A 188 19.10 -15.49 4.18
C TRP A 188 19.13 -17.02 4.35
N VAL A 189 18.29 -17.58 5.23
CA VAL A 189 18.15 -19.04 5.41
C VAL A 189 17.74 -19.72 4.10
N LEU A 190 16.85 -19.11 3.33
CA LEU A 190 16.45 -19.62 2.03
C LEU A 190 17.54 -19.45 0.97
N TYR A 191 18.36 -18.42 1.04
CA TYR A 191 19.43 -18.15 0.07
C TYR A 191 20.62 -19.10 0.26
N GLU A 192 21.06 -19.27 1.50
CA GLU A 192 22.20 -20.13 1.84
C GLU A 192 21.85 -21.62 1.64
N ASN A 193 20.67 -22.06 2.09
CA ASN A 193 20.24 -23.46 1.87
C ASN A 193 19.85 -23.76 0.41
N ARG A 194 19.53 -22.75 -0.43
CA ARG A 194 19.20 -22.98 -1.85
C ARG A 194 20.40 -23.05 -2.77
N ARG A 195 21.57 -22.53 -2.37
CA ARG A 195 22.77 -22.61 -3.21
C ARG A 195 23.48 -23.94 -3.16
N ARG A 196 23.11 -24.85 -2.25
CA ARG A 196 23.66 -26.19 -2.25
C ARG A 196 23.23 -26.98 -3.48
N PHE A 197 21.92 -27.03 -3.76
CA PHE A 197 21.38 -27.79 -4.89
C PHE A 197 20.85 -26.86 -5.98
N LEU A 198 21.40 -26.96 -7.19
CA LEU A 198 20.92 -26.28 -8.38
C LEU A 198 20.18 -27.26 -9.29
N LYS A 199 19.10 -26.78 -9.92
CA LYS A 199 18.35 -27.55 -10.92
C LYS A 199 19.02 -27.35 -12.28
N LEU A 200 19.29 -28.45 -12.98
CA LEU A 200 19.86 -28.43 -14.31
C LEU A 200 18.84 -28.87 -15.36
N GLY A 201 18.83 -28.18 -16.50
CA GLY A 201 17.97 -28.45 -17.64
C GLY A 201 18.48 -29.56 -18.54
N ALA A 202 17.86 -29.69 -19.72
CA ALA A 202 18.07 -30.83 -20.62
C ALA A 202 19.49 -30.89 -21.21
N HIS A 203 20.23 -29.77 -21.20
CA HIS A 203 21.59 -29.65 -21.73
C HIS A 203 22.60 -29.30 -20.63
N GLY A 204 22.22 -29.42 -19.35
CA GLY A 204 23.09 -29.12 -18.22
C GLY A 204 23.13 -27.64 -17.84
N GLU A 205 22.26 -26.81 -18.43
CA GLU A 205 22.10 -25.40 -18.10
C GLU A 205 21.47 -25.21 -16.71
N GLU A 206 21.91 -24.19 -15.98
CA GLU A 206 21.28 -23.82 -14.71
C GLU A 206 19.85 -23.31 -14.95
N LEU A 207 18.89 -23.88 -14.24
CA LEU A 207 17.49 -23.48 -14.27
C LEU A 207 17.14 -22.55 -13.11
N ALA A 208 16.09 -21.77 -13.31
CA ALA A 208 15.52 -20.95 -12.26
C ALA A 208 15.10 -21.80 -11.05
N VAL A 209 15.22 -21.23 -9.85
CA VAL A 209 14.89 -21.88 -8.57
C VAL A 209 13.46 -22.45 -8.57
N ASN A 210 12.53 -21.76 -9.22
CA ASN A 210 11.12 -22.12 -9.31
C ASN A 210 10.78 -23.00 -10.52
N ALA A 211 11.76 -23.52 -11.26
CA ALA A 211 11.49 -24.45 -12.36
C ALA A 211 10.68 -25.65 -11.86
N GLU A 212 9.60 -25.96 -12.57
CA GLU A 212 8.69 -27.08 -12.25
C GLU A 212 9.29 -28.42 -12.66
N GLU A 213 10.15 -28.42 -13.68
CA GLU A 213 10.83 -29.60 -14.21
C GLU A 213 12.33 -29.34 -14.36
N TRP A 214 13.14 -30.38 -14.15
CA TRP A 214 14.58 -30.38 -14.33
C TRP A 214 15.07 -31.80 -14.65
N ALA A 215 16.23 -31.91 -15.28
CA ALA A 215 16.80 -33.18 -15.71
C ALA A 215 17.85 -33.73 -14.74
N ALA A 216 18.58 -32.84 -14.05
CA ALA A 216 19.62 -33.21 -13.10
C ALA A 216 19.73 -32.19 -11.95
N ILE A 217 20.46 -32.55 -10.89
CA ILE A 217 20.66 -31.72 -9.70
C ILE A 217 22.16 -31.56 -9.46
N GLN A 218 22.69 -30.33 -9.49
CA GLN A 218 24.07 -30.05 -9.12
C GLN A 218 24.16 -29.80 -7.61
N ASP A 219 25.02 -30.53 -6.92
CA ASP A 219 25.37 -30.32 -5.51
C ASP A 219 26.68 -29.53 -5.43
N ASN A 220 26.58 -28.23 -5.15
CA ASN A 220 27.71 -27.30 -5.09
C ASN A 220 28.65 -27.57 -3.90
N ASP A 221 28.19 -28.27 -2.85
CA ASP A 221 29.04 -28.62 -1.71
C ASP A 221 29.97 -29.78 -2.05
N SER A 222 29.48 -30.78 -2.80
CA SER A 222 30.26 -31.98 -3.18
C SER A 222 30.89 -31.88 -4.56
N GLY A 223 30.46 -30.93 -5.41
CA GLY A 223 30.85 -30.84 -6.81
C GLY A 223 30.28 -31.99 -7.67
N LEU A 224 29.25 -32.68 -7.19
CA LEU A 224 28.61 -33.80 -7.88
C LEU A 224 27.35 -33.33 -8.61
N ILE A 225 27.00 -34.04 -9.69
CA ILE A 225 25.71 -33.86 -10.36
C ILE A 225 24.96 -35.18 -10.26
N TRP A 226 23.71 -35.09 -9.78
CA TRP A 226 22.82 -36.19 -9.50
C TRP A 226 21.72 -36.29 -10.53
N GLU A 227 21.32 -37.52 -10.82
CA GLU A 227 20.13 -37.81 -11.61
C GLU A 227 18.87 -37.30 -10.90
N HIS A 228 17.97 -36.61 -11.62
CA HIS A 228 16.62 -36.35 -11.13
C HIS A 228 15.70 -37.52 -11.44
N LYS A 229 14.87 -37.94 -10.47
CA LYS A 229 13.87 -38.99 -10.66
C LYS A 229 12.50 -38.43 -11.03
N LEU A 230 11.81 -39.16 -11.90
CA LEU A 230 10.47 -38.84 -12.36
C LEU A 230 9.42 -39.68 -11.65
N HIS A 231 8.14 -39.38 -11.90
CA HIS A 231 7.01 -40.16 -11.38
C HIS A 231 6.58 -41.28 -12.33
N SER A 232 7.26 -41.44 -13.46
CA SER A 232 6.96 -42.43 -14.50
C SER A 232 8.16 -42.63 -15.44
N GLY A 233 8.02 -43.61 -16.35
CA GLY A 233 9.00 -43.86 -17.40
C GLY A 233 10.28 -44.54 -16.89
N LEU A 234 11.38 -44.34 -17.62
CA LEU A 234 12.66 -44.97 -17.30
C LEU A 234 13.18 -44.52 -15.92
N GLN A 235 13.02 -43.24 -15.57
CA GLN A 235 13.57 -42.67 -14.33
C GLN A 235 12.57 -42.68 -13.16
N ASP A 236 11.57 -43.56 -13.20
CA ASP A 236 10.53 -43.64 -12.17
C ASP A 236 11.14 -43.88 -10.78
N ALA A 237 10.86 -42.97 -9.84
CA ALA A 237 11.30 -43.01 -8.46
C ALA A 237 10.83 -44.28 -7.71
N LYS A 238 9.77 -44.94 -8.17
CA LYS A 238 9.25 -46.19 -7.60
C LYS A 238 9.94 -47.44 -8.17
N GLN A 239 10.72 -47.30 -9.24
CA GLN A 239 11.33 -48.45 -9.90
C GLN A 239 12.43 -49.08 -9.04
N ARG A 240 12.48 -50.42 -9.02
CA ARG A 240 13.58 -51.19 -8.44
C ARG A 240 14.20 -52.09 -9.47
N LEU A 241 15.52 -52.13 -9.49
CA LEU A 241 16.28 -52.98 -10.40
C LEU A 241 16.85 -54.18 -9.66
N THR A 242 16.98 -55.29 -10.37
CA THR A 242 17.70 -56.48 -9.88
C THR A 242 19.15 -56.37 -10.31
N TRP A 243 20.08 -56.76 -9.44
CA TRP A 243 21.50 -56.83 -9.77
C TRP A 243 21.76 -58.01 -10.73
N LYS A 244 22.63 -57.92 -11.74
CA LYS A 244 23.51 -56.82 -12.16
C LYS A 244 23.13 -56.22 -13.51
N LYS A 245 22.71 -57.07 -14.45
CA LYS A 245 22.48 -56.69 -15.86
C LYS A 245 21.46 -55.55 -16.02
N PRO A 246 20.28 -55.57 -15.36
CA PRO A 246 19.35 -54.43 -15.41
C PRO A 246 19.94 -53.10 -14.93
N VAL A 247 20.80 -53.13 -13.91
CA VAL A 247 21.51 -51.94 -13.41
C VAL A 247 22.51 -51.43 -14.45
N GLN A 248 23.24 -52.31 -15.12
CA GLN A 248 24.16 -51.94 -16.19
C GLN A 248 23.42 -51.37 -17.41
N ASP A 249 22.31 -51.99 -17.80
CA ASP A 249 21.49 -51.55 -18.92
C ASP A 249 20.88 -50.17 -18.65
N TYR A 250 20.46 -49.91 -17.41
CA TYR A 250 19.98 -48.60 -16.97
C TYR A 250 21.04 -47.50 -17.15
N VAL A 251 22.25 -47.75 -16.63
CA VAL A 251 23.38 -46.81 -16.75
C VAL A 251 23.72 -46.57 -18.23
N GLN A 252 23.77 -47.63 -19.04
CA GLN A 252 24.06 -47.52 -20.47
C GLN A 252 22.98 -46.73 -21.21
N THR A 253 21.71 -46.97 -20.92
CA THR A 253 20.59 -46.29 -21.56
C THR A 253 20.60 -44.79 -21.26
N LEU A 254 20.80 -44.40 -20.00
CA LEU A 254 20.90 -42.99 -19.61
C LEU A 254 22.08 -42.27 -20.26
N ASN A 255 23.23 -42.94 -20.34
CA ASN A 255 24.41 -42.38 -21.02
C ASN A 255 24.20 -42.24 -22.53
N GLN A 256 23.47 -43.16 -23.16
CA GLN A 256 23.10 -43.04 -24.58
C GLN A 256 22.09 -41.90 -24.82
N GLN A 257 21.15 -41.69 -23.88
CA GLN A 257 20.17 -40.60 -23.94
C GLN A 257 20.76 -39.21 -23.64
N LYS A 258 21.99 -39.16 -23.14
CA LYS A 258 22.66 -37.93 -22.71
C LYS A 258 21.81 -37.11 -21.72
N LEU A 259 21.39 -37.73 -20.61
CA LEU A 259 20.61 -37.03 -19.59
C LEU A 259 21.33 -35.73 -19.15
N ALA A 260 20.62 -34.61 -19.21
CA ALA A 260 21.16 -33.27 -18.96
C ALA A 260 22.39 -32.92 -19.83
N GLY A 261 22.48 -33.47 -21.05
CA GLY A 261 23.62 -33.31 -21.96
C GLY A 261 24.81 -34.23 -21.69
N PHE A 262 24.75 -35.07 -20.64
CA PHE A 262 25.88 -35.81 -20.11
C PHE A 262 25.81 -37.32 -20.37
N SER A 263 26.96 -37.96 -20.62
CA SER A 263 27.06 -39.38 -20.99
C SER A 263 28.04 -40.20 -20.13
N ASP A 264 28.38 -39.70 -18.96
CA ASP A 264 29.34 -40.27 -18.00
C ASP A 264 28.69 -40.60 -16.64
N TRP A 265 27.37 -40.80 -16.63
CA TRP A 265 26.62 -41.23 -15.46
C TRP A 265 27.08 -42.60 -14.98
N ARG A 266 27.23 -42.73 -13.65
CA ARG A 266 27.66 -43.96 -12.99
C ARG A 266 26.93 -44.17 -11.67
N LEU A 267 27.08 -45.38 -11.11
CA LEU A 267 26.66 -45.61 -9.73
C LEU A 267 27.53 -44.76 -8.79
N PRO A 268 26.94 -44.16 -7.75
CA PRO A 268 27.67 -43.42 -6.74
C PRO A 268 28.42 -44.37 -5.82
N THR A 269 29.53 -43.92 -5.25
CA THR A 269 30.17 -44.61 -4.13
C THR A 269 29.33 -44.44 -2.86
N ALA A 270 29.61 -45.25 -1.84
CA ALA A 270 28.95 -45.10 -0.55
C ALA A 270 29.20 -43.72 0.09
N ASP A 271 30.39 -43.14 -0.13
CA ASP A 271 30.75 -41.83 0.43
C ASP A 271 30.06 -40.69 -0.33
N GLU A 272 29.99 -40.78 -1.67
CA GLU A 272 29.21 -39.82 -2.48
C GLU A 272 27.74 -39.82 -2.05
N MET A 273 27.12 -41.00 -1.86
CA MET A 273 25.74 -41.08 -1.36
C MET A 273 25.55 -40.46 0.02
N ARG A 274 26.53 -40.56 0.92
CA ARG A 274 26.44 -39.98 2.26
C ARG A 274 26.43 -38.45 2.24
N THR A 275 26.95 -37.81 1.20
CA THR A 275 26.93 -36.34 1.08
C THR A 275 25.50 -35.79 1.04
N ILE A 276 24.56 -36.50 0.41
CA ILE A 276 23.16 -36.09 0.25
C ILE A 276 22.20 -36.71 1.28
N ILE A 277 22.67 -37.63 2.13
CA ILE A 277 21.88 -38.24 3.20
C ILE A 277 22.04 -37.43 4.48
N SER A 278 20.98 -36.75 4.91
CA SER A 278 20.93 -36.02 6.18
C SER A 278 20.16 -36.76 7.27
N ASN A 279 20.14 -36.25 8.50
CA ASN A 279 19.29 -36.76 9.59
C ASN A 279 17.78 -36.75 9.24
N LYS A 280 17.37 -35.93 8.27
CA LYS A 280 15.99 -35.84 7.77
C LYS A 280 15.76 -36.69 6.50
N GLY A 281 16.78 -37.42 6.04
CA GLY A 281 16.80 -38.11 4.76
C GLY A 281 17.35 -37.26 3.61
N ILE A 282 17.12 -37.70 2.38
CA ILE A 282 17.46 -36.97 1.15
C ILE A 282 16.44 -35.85 0.93
N ASP A 283 16.88 -34.69 0.44
CA ASP A 283 16.02 -33.53 0.20
C ASP A 283 15.00 -33.80 -0.92
N GLN A 284 13.77 -34.09 -0.53
CA GLN A 284 12.70 -34.45 -1.45
C GLN A 284 12.30 -33.32 -2.40
N ARG A 285 12.66 -32.06 -2.10
CA ARG A 285 12.37 -30.91 -2.99
C ARG A 285 13.13 -30.98 -4.31
N PHE A 286 14.28 -31.67 -4.31
CA PHE A 286 15.15 -31.80 -5.47
C PHE A 286 15.17 -33.23 -6.02
N PHE A 287 15.11 -34.24 -5.15
CA PHE A 287 15.22 -35.64 -5.55
C PHE A 287 13.86 -36.36 -5.66
N GLY A 288 12.76 -35.68 -5.31
CA GLY A 288 11.44 -36.26 -5.25
C GLY A 288 11.27 -37.29 -4.13
N THR A 289 10.09 -37.92 -4.10
CA THR A 289 9.85 -39.08 -3.24
C THR A 289 10.49 -40.32 -3.85
N LEU A 290 11.73 -40.62 -3.44
CA LEU A 290 12.41 -41.88 -3.75
C LEU A 290 11.83 -43.07 -2.96
N ASP A 291 10.53 -43.07 -2.70
CA ASP A 291 9.86 -44.08 -1.90
C ASP A 291 8.45 -44.35 -2.42
N ASP A 292 7.98 -45.56 -2.20
CA ASP A 292 6.64 -46.00 -2.53
C ASP A 292 5.83 -46.08 -1.22
N PRO A 293 4.71 -45.32 -1.11
CA PRO A 293 3.90 -45.31 0.11
C PRO A 293 3.34 -46.68 0.49
N ASP A 294 3.15 -47.58 -0.49
CA ASP A 294 2.62 -48.92 -0.28
C ASP A 294 3.73 -49.95 0.05
N GLN A 295 4.98 -49.67 -0.34
CA GLN A 295 6.12 -50.55 -0.09
C GLN A 295 7.43 -49.77 0.05
N SER A 296 7.89 -49.55 1.30
CA SER A 296 9.11 -48.78 1.53
C SER A 296 10.36 -49.40 0.88
N TYR A 297 11.12 -48.57 0.16
CA TYR A 297 12.37 -48.92 -0.53
C TYR A 297 13.57 -48.19 0.08
N PRO A 298 14.07 -48.63 1.25
CA PRO A 298 15.08 -47.89 1.99
C PRO A 298 16.49 -47.94 1.40
N PHE A 299 16.73 -48.65 0.28
CA PHE A 299 18.07 -48.96 -0.21
C PHE A 299 18.31 -48.54 -1.66
N ILE A 300 19.50 -47.98 -1.93
CA ILE A 300 20.00 -47.57 -3.26
C ILE A 300 21.29 -48.34 -3.58
N PHE A 301 21.48 -48.78 -4.82
CA PHE A 301 22.74 -49.40 -5.26
C PHE A 301 23.90 -48.41 -5.27
N VAL A 302 25.06 -48.86 -4.80
CA VAL A 302 26.32 -48.10 -4.83
C VAL A 302 27.42 -48.90 -5.51
N ALA A 303 28.37 -48.20 -6.10
CA ALA A 303 29.63 -48.76 -6.55
C ALA A 303 30.44 -49.25 -5.34
N SER A 304 31.01 -50.45 -5.46
CA SER A 304 31.88 -51.03 -4.44
C SER A 304 32.91 -51.93 -5.09
N THR A 305 34.12 -51.91 -4.53
CA THR A 305 35.22 -52.80 -4.89
C THR A 305 35.16 -54.13 -4.14
N GLU A 306 34.23 -54.28 -3.17
CA GLU A 306 34.09 -55.50 -2.40
C GLU A 306 33.56 -56.65 -3.27
N GLN A 307 34.26 -57.78 -3.24
CA GLN A 307 33.85 -58.98 -3.95
C GLN A 307 32.60 -59.58 -3.28
N LYS A 308 31.45 -59.52 -3.96
CA LYS A 308 30.17 -60.09 -3.52
C LYS A 308 29.78 -61.31 -4.36
N LYS A 309 28.76 -62.04 -3.92
CA LYS A 309 28.13 -63.10 -4.72
C LYS A 309 27.73 -62.52 -6.08
N SER A 310 27.82 -63.34 -7.14
CA SER A 310 27.57 -62.90 -8.52
C SER A 310 26.20 -62.25 -8.73
N ASP A 311 25.22 -62.56 -7.89
CA ASP A 311 23.84 -62.07 -7.92
C ASP A 311 23.54 -60.92 -6.94
N GLN A 312 24.56 -60.38 -6.23
CA GLN A 312 24.39 -59.33 -5.23
C GLN A 312 25.30 -58.13 -5.49
N GLY A 313 24.70 -56.94 -5.42
CA GLY A 313 25.42 -55.66 -5.37
C GLY A 313 25.51 -55.14 -3.94
N VAL A 314 26.20 -54.00 -3.76
CA VAL A 314 26.19 -53.27 -2.48
C VAL A 314 25.11 -52.21 -2.53
N VAL A 315 24.33 -52.12 -1.46
CA VAL A 315 23.26 -51.13 -1.32
C VAL A 315 23.45 -50.31 -0.05
N ILE A 316 23.09 -49.04 -0.10
CA ILE A 316 23.16 -48.10 1.03
C ILE A 316 21.76 -47.70 1.49
N SER A 317 21.59 -47.59 2.82
CA SER A 317 20.35 -47.10 3.45
C SER A 317 20.18 -45.60 3.25
N LYS A 318 19.04 -45.17 2.69
CA LYS A 318 18.65 -43.74 2.55
C LYS A 318 18.50 -43.02 3.90
N LYS A 319 18.32 -43.76 5.00
CA LYS A 319 18.08 -43.20 6.35
C LYS A 319 19.35 -43.20 7.21
N THR A 320 20.14 -44.27 7.13
CA THR A 320 21.27 -44.48 8.06
C THR A 320 22.63 -44.40 7.39
N GLY A 321 22.71 -44.39 6.05
CA GLY A 321 23.99 -44.44 5.33
C GLY A 321 24.77 -45.76 5.48
N ALA A 322 24.16 -46.77 6.11
CA ALA A 322 24.77 -48.09 6.29
C ALA A 322 24.67 -48.93 5.01
N THR A 323 25.74 -49.65 4.69
CA THR A 323 25.84 -50.49 3.49
C THR A 323 25.59 -51.97 3.82
N LYS A 324 24.98 -52.71 2.89
CA LYS A 324 24.82 -54.17 2.97
C LYS A 324 24.73 -54.80 1.57
N PRO A 325 24.88 -56.12 1.42
CA PRO A 325 24.58 -56.80 0.16
C PRO A 325 23.07 -56.75 -0.17
N GLY A 326 22.72 -56.59 -1.43
CA GLY A 326 21.34 -56.55 -1.91
C GLY A 326 21.18 -57.12 -3.32
N LYS A 327 20.08 -57.86 -3.56
CA LYS A 327 19.73 -58.38 -4.89
C LYS A 327 18.85 -57.42 -5.69
N LYS A 328 18.00 -56.66 -5.01
CA LYS A 328 17.04 -55.72 -5.61
C LYS A 328 16.95 -54.45 -4.78
N ALA A 329 17.15 -53.30 -5.41
CA ALA A 329 17.15 -51.99 -4.77
C ALA A 329 16.82 -50.89 -5.78
N HIS A 330 16.66 -49.66 -5.29
CA HIS A 330 16.54 -48.47 -6.14
C HIS A 330 17.91 -48.12 -6.76
N ILE A 331 17.90 -47.27 -7.78
CA ILE A 331 19.11 -46.78 -8.45
C ILE A 331 19.05 -45.27 -8.53
N LEU A 332 20.16 -44.60 -8.24
CA LEU A 332 20.33 -43.18 -8.42
C LEU A 332 21.72 -43.00 -9.01
N LEU A 333 21.83 -42.31 -10.15
CA LEU A 333 23.12 -42.10 -10.79
C LEU A 333 23.74 -40.76 -10.38
N VAL A 334 25.07 -40.72 -10.47
CA VAL A 334 25.88 -39.53 -10.22
C VAL A 334 26.93 -39.39 -11.31
N ARG A 335 27.39 -38.17 -11.53
CA ARG A 335 28.61 -37.85 -12.26
C ARG A 335 29.40 -36.76 -11.52
N THR A 336 30.64 -36.56 -11.91
CA THR A 336 31.44 -35.41 -11.47
C THR A 336 30.95 -34.15 -12.17
N GLY A 337 30.70 -33.07 -11.42
CA GLY A 337 30.45 -31.75 -11.99
C GLY A 337 31.73 -31.18 -12.57
N GLU A 338 31.60 -30.36 -13.61
CA GLU A 338 32.67 -29.45 -13.99
C GLU A 338 32.68 -28.33 -12.94
N THR A 339 33.72 -28.28 -12.12
CA THR A 339 34.00 -27.09 -11.32
C THR A 339 34.29 -25.96 -12.30
N GLY A 340 33.32 -25.07 -12.50
CA GLY A 340 33.50 -23.83 -13.26
C GLY A 340 34.57 -22.94 -12.66
#